data_AF-A0A6L4AVI3-F1
#
_entry.id   AF-A0A6L4AVI3-F1
#
_cell.length_a   1.000
_cell.length_b   1.000
_cell.length_c   1.000
_cell.angle_alpha   90.00
_cell.angle_beta   90.00
_cell.angle_gamma   90.00
#
_symmetry.space_group_name_H-M   'P 1'
#
loop_
_entity.id
_entity.type
_entity.pdbx_description
1 polymer ?
#
loop_
_entity_poly.entity_id
_entity_poly.type
_entity_poly.pdbx_seq_one_letter_code
_entity_poly.pdbx_strand_id
1 'polypeptide(L)' 'MPPEPLNLTLEALDTLPPGGEVVLLLYREPTPLYDVLRRNGYTHRTEVNSDGEFAIHIRHASTA' A
#
# COMPACT_ATOMS: atom_id res chain seq x y z
N MET A 1 16.41 12.94 9.96
CA MET A 1 14.93 13.04 10.00
C MET A 1 14.40 11.61 9.97
N PRO A 2 13.30 11.29 10.66
CA PRO A 2 12.67 9.98 10.50
C PRO A 2 12.27 9.77 9.03
N PRO A 3 12.30 8.53 8.51
CA PRO A 3 11.81 8.25 7.17
C PRO A 3 10.33 8.64 7.07
N GLU A 4 9.94 9.20 5.93
CA GLU A 4 8.53 9.53 5.69
C GLU A 4 7.67 8.25 5.66
N PRO A 5 6.38 8.31 6.05
CA PRO A 5 5.49 7.15 6.09
C PRO A 5 5.43 6.37 4.77
N LEU A 6 5.58 7.08 3.65
CA LEU A 6 5.66 6.49 2.31
C LEU A 6 6.87 5.56 2.18
N ASN A 7 8.06 6.01 2.61
CA ASN A 7 9.28 5.21 2.50
C ASN A 7 9.18 3.93 3.32
N LEU A 8 8.66 4.01 4.55
CA LEU A 8 8.42 2.84 5.40
C LEU A 8 7.47 1.84 4.75
N THR A 9 6.43 2.34 4.08
CA THR A 9 5.47 1.49 3.36
C THR A 9 6.15 0.78 2.19
N LEU A 10 6.97 1.50 1.41
CA LEU A 10 7.69 0.91 0.27
C LEU A 10 8.77 -0.09 0.72
N GLU A 11 9.51 0.18 1.79
CA GLU A 11 10.47 -0.77 2.38
C GLU A 11 9.78 -2.05 2.88
N ALA A 12 8.62 -1.92 3.52
CA ALA A 12 7.82 -3.07 3.94
C ALA A 12 7.32 -3.90 2.75
N LEU A 13 6.96 -3.23 1.65
CA LEU A 13 6.52 -3.89 0.41
C LEU A 13 7.67 -4.57 -0.35
N ASP A 14 8.90 -4.06 -0.24
CA ASP A 14 10.09 -4.64 -0.88
C ASP A 14 10.51 -5.96 -0.21
N THR A 15 10.22 -6.09 1.09
CA THR A 15 10.50 -7.30 1.89
C THR A 15 9.33 -8.28 1.96
N LEU A 16 8.27 -8.03 1.20
CA LEU A 16 7.04 -8.82 1.23
C LEU A 16 7.28 -10.24 0.67
N PRO A 17 6.84 -11.31 1.37
CA PRO A 17 6.96 -12.65 0.83
C PRO A 17 6.01 -12.85 -0.38
N PRO A 18 6.28 -13.83 -1.26
CA PRO A 18 5.36 -14.19 -2.33
C PRO A 18 3.95 -14.49 -1.80
N GLY A 19 2.94 -13.81 -2.32
CA GLY A 19 1.55 -13.92 -1.86
C GLY A 19 1.24 -13.17 -0.56
N GLY A 20 2.21 -12.46 0.02
CA GLY A 20 2.00 -11.57 1.16
C GLY A 20 1.17 -10.34 0.81
N GLU A 21 0.68 -9.68 1.86
CA GLU A 21 -0.10 -8.45 1.76
C GLU A 21 0.31 -7.48 2.88
N VAL A 22 0.38 -6.19 2.55
CA VAL A 22 0.50 -5.08 3.51
C VAL A 22 -0.84 -4.34 3.54
N VAL A 23 -1.34 -4.07 4.74
CA VAL A 23 -2.54 -3.24 4.93
C VAL A 23 -2.11 -1.91 5.53
N LEU A 24 -2.30 -0.83 4.77
CA LEU A 24 -2.05 0.53 5.22
C LEU A 24 -3.36 1.14 5.70
N LEU A 25 -3.41 1.55 6.96
CA LEU A 25 -4.56 2.23 7.57
C LEU A 25 -4.32 3.73 7.57
N LEU A 26 -5.20 4.50 6.93
CA LEU A 26 -5.09 5.95 6.83
C LEU A 26 -6.42 6.62 7.08
N TYR A 27 -6.39 7.83 7.65
CA TYR A 27 -7.58 8.67 7.81
C TYR A 27 -7.96 9.44 6.53
N ARG A 28 -7.21 9.26 5.44
CA ARG A 28 -7.47 9.89 4.13
C ARG A 28 -6.95 9.01 3.00
N GLU A 29 -7.56 9.16 1.84
CA GLU A 29 -7.14 8.45 0.64
C GLU A 29 -5.77 8.94 0.12
N PRO A 30 -4.79 8.05 -0.08
CA PRO A 30 -3.45 8.41 -0.54
C PRO A 30 -3.34 8.33 -2.07
N THR A 31 -4.04 9.20 -2.80
CA THR A 31 -4.05 9.17 -4.28
C THR A 31 -2.65 9.11 -4.93
N PRO A 32 -1.63 9.86 -4.48
CA PRO A 32 -0.28 9.79 -5.05
C PRO A 32 0.41 8.42 -4.84
N LEU A 33 0.07 7.69 -3.78
CA LEU A 33 0.65 6.38 -3.48
C LEU A 33 0.28 5.36 -4.55
N TYR A 34 -0.94 5.41 -5.09
CA TYR A 34 -1.44 4.43 -6.07
C TYR A 34 -0.61 4.41 -7.36
N ASP A 35 -0.19 5.57 -7.84
CA ASP A 35 0.69 5.66 -9.00
C ASP A 35 2.09 5.08 -8.71
N VAL A 36 2.61 5.32 -7.51
CA VAL A 36 3.89 4.74 -7.08
C VAL A 36 3.78 3.22 -7.00
N LEU A 37 2.74 2.68 -6.37
CA LEU A 37 2.52 1.23 -6.26
C LEU A 37 2.47 0.57 -7.64
N ARG A 38 1.69 1.12 -8.56
CA ARG A 38 1.57 0.60 -9.94
C ARG A 38 2.90 0.60 -10.67
N ARG A 39 3.70 1.68 -10.55
CA ARG A 39 5.03 1.77 -11.19
C ARG A 39 6.04 0.78 -10.62
N ASN A 40 5.87 0.38 -9.37
CA ASN A 40 6.76 -0.57 -8.68
C ASN A 40 6.25 -2.03 -8.76
N GLY A 41 5.24 -2.33 -9.60
CA GLY A 41 4.76 -3.70 -9.76
C GLY A 41 3.89 -4.21 -8.62
N TYR A 42 3.25 -3.30 -7.87
CA TYR A 42 2.27 -3.63 -6.85
C TYR A 42 0.85 -3.35 -7.35
N THR A 43 -0.09 -4.14 -6.85
CA THR A 43 -1.53 -3.90 -7.00
C THR A 43 -2.13 -3.57 -5.63
N HIS A 44 -3.20 -2.79 -5.61
CA HIS A 44 -3.87 -2.40 -4.38
C HIS A 44 -5.40 -2.53 -4.49
N ARG A 45 -6.04 -2.68 -3.33
CA ARG A 45 -7.49 -2.57 -3.14
C ARG A 45 -7.72 -1.65 -1.95
N THR A 46 -8.68 -0.74 -2.07
CA THR A 46 -9.03 0.18 -0.98
C THR A 46 -10.41 -0.16 -0.45
N GLU A 47 -10.51 -0.28 0.86
CA GLU A 47 -11.75 -0.44 1.61
C GLU A 47 -11.92 0.77 2.53
N VAL A 48 -13.14 1.28 2.61
CA VAL A 48 -13.48 2.38 3.53
C VAL A 48 -14.36 1.78 4.61
N ASN A 49 -13.93 1.92 5.87
CA ASN A 49 -14.74 1.47 7.00
C ASN A 49 -15.79 2.52 7.39
N SER A 50 -16.75 2.12 8.20
CA SER A 50 -17.87 2.97 8.65
C SER A 50 -17.41 4.22 9.43
N ASP A 51 -16.19 4.20 9.97
CA ASP A 51 -15.57 5.28 10.73
C ASP A 51 -14.79 6.26 9.82
N GLY A 52 -14.72 6.00 8.51
CA GLY A 52 -14.07 6.86 7.52
C GLY A 52 -12.56 6.65 7.38
N GLU A 53 -12.01 5.58 7.95
CA GLU A 53 -10.64 5.13 7.68
C GLU A 53 -10.57 4.32 6.39
N PHE A 54 -9.45 4.49 5.70
CA PHE A 54 -9.10 3.80 4.48
C PHE A 54 -8.14 2.68 4.83
N ALA A 55 -8.55 1.45 4.53
CA ALA A 55 -7.68 0.28 4.53
C ALA A 55 -7.21 0.01 3.09
N ILE A 56 -5.94 0.24 2.83
CA ILE A 56 -5.32 -0.04 1.53
C ILE A 56 -4.58 -1.37 1.63
N HIS A 57 -5.15 -2.40 1.02
CA HIS A 57 -4.55 -3.71 0.86
C HIS A 57 -3.61 -3.66 -0.34
N ILE A 58 -2.32 -3.95 -0.13
CA ILE A 58 -1.28 -3.86 -1.15
C ILE A 58 -0.56 -5.20 -1.24
N ARG A 59 -0.38 -5.69 -2.47
CA ARG A 59 0.30 -6.96 -2.76
C ARG A 59 1.11 -6.85 -4.04
N HIS A 60 2.04 -7.78 -4.27
CA HIS A 60 2.69 -7.89 -5.58
C HIS A 60 1.64 -8.08 -6.67
N ALA A 61 1.78 -7.33 -7.77
CA ALA A 61 0.99 -7.60 -8.95
C ALA A 61 1.36 -9.00 -9.43
N SER A 62 0.40 -9.94 -9.40
CA SER A 62 0.59 -11.26 -9.96
C SER A 62 0.77 -11.08 -11.46
N THR A 63 2.01 -11.15 -11.93
CA THR A 63 2.28 -11.29 -13.36
C THR A 63 1.69 -12.63 -13.78
N ALA A 64 0.58 -12.57 -14.51
CA ALA A 64 -0.03 -13.74 -15.14
C ALA A 64 0.90 -14.34 -16.20
#